data_AF-A0A7C4JIR8-F1
#
_entry.id   AF-A0A7C4JIR8-F1
#
_cell.length_a   1.000
_cell.length_b   1.000
_cell.length_c   1.000
_cell.angle_alpha   90.00
_cell.angle_beta   90.00
_cell.angle_gamma   90.00
#
_symmetry.space_group_name_H-M   'P 1'
#
loop_
_entity.id
_entity.type
_entity.pdbx_description
1 polymer ?
#
loop_
_entity_poly.entity_id
_entity_poly.type
_entity_poly.pdbx_seq_one_letter_code
_entity_poly.pdbx_strand_id
1 'polypeptide(L)'
;MRRVWLGVLVVLWALPVAAVTVRTGTGKPSLEGWCELGWGAACIVGHAGLTDRGLLLSAAQVPPYPALELTLRLIPHKTLLFVLESPEPAGKIKVSLDCNPVSTVIVPTQGTWWMEISDLPSSGVLRIELGPCCEQLLIRGIYAPCEVCPSCLPWLLAGLLVGALLMWLVLR
;
A
#
# COMPACT_ATOMS: atom_id res chain seq x y z
N MET A 1 32.09 -1.39 33.31
CA MET A 1 32.15 -1.41 31.83
C MET A 1 31.21 -2.44 31.18
N ARG A 2 30.98 -3.63 31.77
CA ARG A 2 30.11 -4.70 31.20
C ARG A 2 28.61 -4.39 31.09
N ARG A 3 28.09 -3.42 31.88
CA ARG A 3 26.65 -3.04 31.88
C ARG A 3 26.25 -2.07 30.76
N VAL A 4 27.20 -1.30 30.20
CA VAL A 4 26.94 -0.33 29.13
C VAL A 4 26.72 -1.04 27.78
N TRP A 5 27.44 -2.13 27.56
CA TRP A 5 27.31 -2.95 26.34
C TRP A 5 25.96 -3.66 26.22
N LEU A 6 25.35 -4.05 27.34
CA LEU A 6 24.02 -4.66 27.36
C LEU A 6 22.91 -3.66 27.00
N GLY A 7 23.04 -2.39 27.41
CA GLY A 7 22.09 -1.33 27.06
C GLY A 7 22.10 -1.00 25.56
N VAL A 8 23.27 -0.96 24.94
CA VAL A 8 23.41 -0.75 23.48
C VAL A 8 22.83 -1.93 22.69
N LEU A 9 23.03 -3.17 23.17
CA LEU A 9 22.47 -4.35 22.51
C LEU A 9 20.94 -4.35 22.57
N VAL A 10 20.31 -4.00 23.70
CA VAL A 10 18.84 -3.98 23.82
C VAL A 10 18.19 -2.90 22.96
N VAL A 11 18.85 -1.74 22.78
CA VAL A 11 18.34 -0.65 21.92
C VAL A 11 18.40 -1.04 20.42
N LEU A 12 19.40 -1.82 20.00
CA LEU A 12 19.53 -2.30 18.62
C LEU A 12 18.47 -3.35 18.23
N TRP A 13 17.86 -4.05 19.18
CA TRP A 13 16.79 -5.03 18.92
C TRP A 13 15.37 -4.45 19.06
N ALA A 14 15.24 -3.22 19.53
CA ALA A 14 13.95 -2.59 19.84
C ALA A 14 13.37 -1.74 18.69
N LEU A 15 14.06 -1.66 17.54
CA LEU A 15 13.46 -1.07 16.35
C LEU A 15 12.75 -2.18 15.58
N PRO A 16 11.41 -2.26 15.61
CA PRO A 16 10.69 -3.10 14.68
C PRO A 16 10.90 -2.50 13.29
N VAL A 17 11.95 -2.94 12.60
CA VAL A 17 12.05 -2.76 11.16
C VAL A 17 10.95 -3.65 10.60
N ALA A 18 9.79 -3.06 10.30
CA ALA A 18 8.76 -3.75 9.56
C ALA A 18 9.41 -4.22 8.26
N ALA A 19 9.58 -5.53 8.13
CA ALA A 19 10.18 -6.14 6.95
C ALA A 19 9.11 -6.12 5.86
N VAL A 20 9.01 -5.00 5.13
CA VAL A 20 8.09 -4.86 4.01
C VAL A 20 8.45 -5.91 2.97
N THR A 21 7.50 -6.78 2.67
CA THR A 21 7.69 -7.89 1.72
C THR A 21 7.16 -7.47 0.36
N VAL A 22 7.95 -7.62 -0.71
CA VAL A 22 7.50 -7.34 -2.08
C VAL A 22 7.50 -8.64 -2.89
N ARG A 23 6.34 -8.99 -3.45
CA ARG A 23 6.16 -10.15 -4.32
C ARG A 23 5.65 -9.70 -5.68
N THR A 24 6.00 -10.43 -6.73
CA THR A 24 5.53 -10.15 -8.08
C THR A 24 5.08 -11.42 -8.78
N GLY A 25 4.23 -11.26 -9.77
CA GLY A 25 3.85 -12.34 -10.67
C GLY A 25 3.33 -11.81 -12.00
N THR A 26 3.22 -12.70 -12.98
CA THR A 26 2.78 -12.38 -14.33
C THR A 26 1.28 -12.59 -14.50
N GLY A 27 0.70 -11.97 -15.54
CA GLY A 27 -0.73 -12.10 -15.86
C GLY A 27 -1.64 -11.32 -14.90
N LYS A 28 -2.93 -11.65 -14.94
CA LYS A 28 -3.94 -11.02 -14.08
C LYS A 28 -4.03 -11.81 -12.76
N PRO A 29 -3.85 -11.18 -11.58
CA PRO A 29 -4.04 -11.87 -10.31
C PRO A 29 -5.52 -12.20 -10.08
N SER A 30 -5.79 -13.18 -9.21
CA SER A 30 -7.14 -13.31 -8.66
C SER A 30 -7.44 -12.09 -7.79
N LEU A 31 -8.58 -11.45 -8.04
CA LEU A 31 -9.07 -10.31 -7.26
C LEU A 31 -10.15 -10.73 -6.26
N GLU A 32 -10.37 -12.02 -6.07
CA GLU A 32 -11.28 -12.52 -5.05
C GLU A 32 -10.77 -12.11 -3.66
N GLY A 33 -11.63 -11.45 -2.88
CA GLY A 33 -11.26 -10.90 -1.56
C GLY A 33 -10.48 -9.59 -1.60
N TRP A 34 -10.29 -8.98 -2.77
CA TRP A 34 -9.62 -7.70 -2.94
C TRP A 34 -10.60 -6.59 -3.32
N CYS A 35 -10.43 -5.42 -2.71
CA CYS A 35 -11.25 -4.24 -2.92
C CYS A 35 -10.36 -3.15 -3.51
N GLU A 36 -10.82 -2.55 -4.61
CA GLU A 36 -10.07 -1.48 -5.27
C GLU A 36 -10.03 -0.22 -4.39
N LEU A 37 -8.82 0.28 -4.16
CA LEU A 37 -8.57 1.58 -3.57
C LEU A 37 -8.66 2.62 -4.69
N GLY A 38 -9.62 3.53 -4.56
CA GLY A 38 -9.68 4.68 -5.45
C GLY A 38 -8.39 5.52 -5.38
N TRP A 39 -8.15 6.33 -6.40
CA TRP A 39 -6.93 7.15 -6.54
C TRP A 39 -6.79 8.28 -5.50
N GLY A 40 -7.79 8.49 -4.62
CA GLY A 40 -7.82 9.61 -3.68
C GLY A 40 -6.72 9.59 -2.60
N ALA A 41 -6.12 8.44 -2.31
CA ALA A 41 -5.00 8.32 -1.38
C ALA A 41 -3.62 8.44 -2.07
N ALA A 42 -3.61 8.67 -3.37
CA ALA A 42 -2.45 8.59 -4.23
C ALA A 42 -2.03 9.97 -4.77
N CYS A 43 -0.76 10.30 -4.58
CA CYS A 43 -0.13 11.50 -5.11
C CYS A 43 0.80 11.12 -6.27
N ILE A 44 0.88 12.00 -7.26
CA ILE A 44 1.70 11.80 -8.45
C ILE A 44 2.86 12.79 -8.41
N VAL A 45 4.07 12.30 -8.67
CA VAL A 45 5.28 13.12 -8.79
C VAL A 45 5.88 12.93 -10.18
N GLY A 46 6.28 14.01 -10.85
CA GLY A 46 6.90 13.95 -12.18
C GLY A 46 5.88 13.81 -13.32
N HIS A 47 6.29 13.19 -14.43
CA HIS A 47 5.46 13.05 -15.63
C HIS A 47 4.55 11.83 -15.53
N ALA A 48 3.29 12.09 -15.22
CA ALA A 48 2.28 11.06 -15.06
C ALA A 48 0.87 11.63 -15.21
N GLY A 49 -0.09 10.76 -15.55
CA GLY A 49 -1.46 11.16 -15.83
C GLY A 49 -2.46 10.04 -15.57
N LEU A 50 -3.61 10.39 -14.99
CA LEU A 50 -4.73 9.48 -14.84
C LEU A 50 -5.48 9.38 -16.18
N THR A 51 -5.59 8.17 -16.70
CA THR A 51 -6.29 7.83 -17.95
C THR A 51 -7.56 7.03 -17.66
N ASP A 52 -8.34 6.74 -18.69
CA ASP A 52 -9.47 5.80 -18.63
C ASP A 52 -9.06 4.37 -18.26
N ARG A 53 -7.80 4.00 -18.48
CA ARG A 53 -7.25 2.66 -18.18
C ARG A 53 -6.54 2.55 -16.83
N GLY A 54 -6.28 3.67 -16.15
CA GLY A 54 -5.51 3.75 -14.92
C GLY A 54 -4.47 4.87 -14.92
N LEU A 55 -3.57 4.86 -13.94
CA LEU A 55 -2.51 5.85 -13.78
C LEU A 55 -1.29 5.49 -14.63
N LEU A 56 -0.99 6.30 -15.65
CA LEU A 56 0.20 6.13 -16.48
C LEU A 56 1.36 6.96 -15.91
N LEU A 57 2.46 6.30 -15.64
CA LEU A 57 3.75 6.92 -15.34
C LEU A 57 4.65 6.81 -16.58
N SER A 58 5.24 7.92 -17.00
CA SER A 58 6.07 7.98 -18.22
C SER A 58 7.43 8.56 -17.89
N ALA A 59 8.51 7.89 -18.30
CA ALA A 59 9.87 8.33 -18.07
C ALA A 59 10.07 9.79 -18.50
N ALA A 60 10.71 10.55 -17.61
CA ALA A 60 11.10 11.92 -17.86
C ALA A 60 12.63 12.00 -17.89
N GLN A 61 13.17 12.76 -18.83
CA GLN A 61 14.63 12.96 -18.95
C GLN A 61 15.21 13.84 -17.83
N VAL A 62 14.36 14.49 -17.04
CA VAL A 62 14.77 15.43 -15.99
C VAL A 62 14.08 15.05 -14.67
N PRO A 63 14.80 15.03 -13.54
CA PRO A 63 14.21 14.84 -12.22
C PRO A 63 13.12 15.90 -11.90
N PRO A 64 12.13 15.58 -11.05
CA PRO A 64 11.99 14.33 -10.31
C PRO A 64 11.56 13.16 -11.19
N TYR A 65 12.07 11.96 -10.87
CA TYR A 65 11.65 10.75 -11.56
C TYR A 65 10.15 10.49 -11.31
N PRO A 66 9.40 10.07 -12.36
CA PRO A 66 7.99 9.78 -12.25
C PRO A 66 7.72 8.73 -11.17
N ALA A 67 6.80 9.06 -10.26
CA ALA A 67 6.45 8.17 -9.17
C ALA A 67 5.01 8.34 -8.73
N LEU A 68 4.48 7.26 -8.17
CA LEU A 68 3.27 7.23 -7.38
C LEU A 68 3.64 7.20 -5.90
N GLU A 69 3.05 8.09 -5.10
CA GLU A 69 3.21 8.14 -3.65
C GLU A 69 1.86 7.86 -2.96
N LEU A 70 1.87 6.98 -1.97
CA LEU A 70 0.69 6.62 -1.18
C LEU A 70 0.96 6.92 0.28
N THR A 71 0.10 7.75 0.87
CA THR A 71 0.17 8.03 2.31
C THR A 71 -0.50 6.90 3.09
N LEU A 72 0.29 6.02 3.70
CA LEU A 72 -0.20 4.80 4.37
C LEU A 72 -1.14 5.10 5.53
N ARG A 73 -1.05 6.28 6.15
CA ARG A 73 -2.00 6.69 7.21
C ARG A 73 -3.45 6.78 6.71
N LEU A 74 -3.65 6.99 5.42
CA LEU A 74 -4.97 7.08 4.78
C LEU A 74 -5.48 5.71 4.30
N ILE A 75 -4.64 4.67 4.38
CA ILE A 75 -4.93 3.34 3.86
C ILE A 75 -4.79 2.36 5.03
N PRO A 76 -5.89 1.93 5.67
CA PRO A 76 -5.85 1.12 6.90
C PRO A 76 -5.45 -0.34 6.66
N HIS A 77 -4.63 -0.62 5.65
CA HIS A 77 -4.25 -1.97 5.25
C HIS A 77 -2.74 -2.13 5.25
N LYS A 78 -2.27 -3.28 5.75
CA LYS A 78 -0.85 -3.65 5.74
C LYS A 78 -0.40 -4.34 4.46
N THR A 79 -1.34 -4.64 3.57
CA THR A 79 -1.08 -5.33 2.31
C THR A 79 -1.77 -4.59 1.18
N LEU A 80 -1.04 -4.34 0.11
CA LEU A 80 -1.53 -3.69 -1.09
C LEU A 80 -1.15 -4.53 -2.32
N LEU A 81 -2.09 -4.68 -3.24
CA LEU A 81 -1.90 -5.34 -4.53
C LEU A 81 -2.01 -4.30 -5.64
N PHE A 82 -0.96 -4.19 -6.45
CA PHE A 82 -0.91 -3.35 -7.63
C PHE A 82 -1.11 -4.22 -8.86
N VAL A 83 -2.09 -3.88 -9.68
CA VAL A 83 -2.25 -4.46 -11.03
C VAL A 83 -1.60 -3.51 -12.01
N LEU A 84 -0.60 -4.01 -12.73
CA LEU A 84 0.34 -3.22 -13.52
C LEU A 84 0.32 -3.70 -14.97
N GLU A 85 0.66 -2.81 -15.89
CA GLU A 85 0.85 -3.12 -17.30
C GLU A 85 2.07 -2.37 -17.83
N SER A 86 2.96 -3.10 -18.51
CA SER A 86 4.21 -2.55 -19.04
C SER A 86 4.37 -2.90 -20.52
N PRO A 87 4.78 -1.95 -21.38
CA PRO A 87 4.98 -2.22 -22.80
C PRO A 87 6.23 -3.08 -23.08
N GLU A 88 7.19 -3.10 -22.15
CA GLU A 88 8.47 -3.78 -22.28
C GLU A 88 8.83 -4.51 -20.97
N PRO A 89 9.50 -5.68 -21.04
CA PRO A 89 10.04 -6.36 -19.87
C PRO A 89 11.36 -5.72 -19.41
N ALA A 90 11.90 -6.20 -18.30
CA ALA A 90 13.24 -5.87 -17.77
C ALA A 90 13.46 -4.42 -17.28
N GLY A 91 12.50 -3.51 -17.46
CA GLY A 91 12.51 -2.21 -16.82
C GLY A 91 12.60 -2.32 -15.29
N LYS A 92 13.22 -1.34 -14.63
CA LYS A 92 13.34 -1.33 -13.16
C LYS A 92 12.29 -0.43 -12.54
N ILE A 93 11.69 -0.88 -11.46
CA ILE A 93 10.79 -0.11 -10.61
C ILE A 93 11.37 -0.09 -9.21
N LYS A 94 11.50 1.08 -8.64
CA LYS A 94 11.99 1.24 -7.26
C LYS A 94 10.80 1.38 -6.33
N VAL A 95 10.84 0.62 -5.25
CA VAL A 95 9.87 0.69 -4.16
C VAL A 95 10.60 1.23 -2.94
N SER A 96 10.12 2.33 -2.39
CA SER A 96 10.67 2.95 -1.18
C SER A 96 9.59 3.29 -0.18
N LEU A 97 9.99 3.37 1.09
CA LEU A 97 9.16 3.75 2.21
C LEU A 97 9.87 4.88 2.97
N ASP A 98 9.23 6.03 3.07
CA ASP A 98 9.81 7.24 3.69
C ASP A 98 11.22 7.55 3.13
N CYS A 99 11.35 7.50 1.80
CA CYS A 99 12.59 7.66 1.04
C CYS A 99 13.65 6.57 1.25
N ASN A 100 13.42 5.56 2.10
CA ASN A 100 14.31 4.42 2.27
C ASN A 100 14.00 3.34 1.23
N PRO A 101 14.99 2.83 0.48
CA PRO A 101 14.75 1.78 -0.50
C PRO A 101 14.31 0.50 0.20
N VAL A 102 13.17 -0.04 -0.23
CA VAL A 102 12.62 -1.32 0.25
C VAL A 102 12.97 -2.43 -0.73
N SER A 103 12.73 -2.20 -2.02
CA SER A 103 12.97 -3.18 -3.07
C SER A 103 13.21 -2.52 -4.42
N THR A 104 13.90 -3.23 -5.30
CA THR A 104 13.95 -2.91 -6.73
C THR A 104 13.37 -4.08 -7.50
N VAL A 105 12.23 -3.85 -8.14
CA VAL A 105 11.50 -4.83 -8.94
C VAL A 105 11.94 -4.72 -10.39
N ILE A 106 12.22 -5.86 -11.00
CA ILE A 106 12.44 -5.96 -12.46
C ILE A 106 11.09 -6.35 -13.07
N VAL A 107 10.64 -5.60 -14.08
CA VAL A 107 9.40 -5.88 -14.81
C VAL A 107 9.47 -7.29 -15.39
N PRO A 108 8.58 -8.22 -14.98
CA PRO A 108 8.74 -9.64 -15.28
C PRO A 108 8.32 -10.01 -16.71
N THR A 109 7.41 -9.23 -17.33
CA THR A 109 6.86 -9.54 -18.64
C THR A 109 6.31 -8.30 -19.32
N GLN A 110 6.12 -8.38 -20.64
CA GLN A 110 5.34 -7.43 -21.40
C GLN A 110 3.83 -7.69 -21.18
N GLY A 111 3.05 -6.62 -21.07
CA GLY A 111 1.61 -6.69 -20.81
C GLY A 111 1.31 -6.65 -19.32
N THR A 112 0.23 -7.33 -18.90
CA THR A 112 -0.26 -7.28 -17.52
C THR A 112 0.57 -8.16 -16.58
N TRP A 113 0.86 -7.62 -15.41
CA TRP A 113 1.51 -8.28 -14.30
C TRP A 113 1.05 -7.66 -12.98
N TRP A 114 1.53 -8.17 -11.84
CA TRP A 114 1.11 -7.67 -10.54
C TRP A 114 2.26 -7.63 -9.54
N MET A 115 2.11 -6.75 -8.56
CA MET A 115 3.03 -6.59 -7.43
C MET A 115 2.22 -6.51 -6.14
N GLU A 116 2.52 -7.40 -5.20
CA GLU A 116 1.96 -7.41 -3.85
C GLU A 116 3.01 -6.86 -2.89
N ILE A 117 2.62 -5.89 -2.06
CA ILE A 117 3.45 -5.31 -1.02
C ILE A 117 2.75 -5.57 0.32
N SER A 118 3.40 -6.35 1.18
CA SER A 118 2.87 -6.82 2.45
C SER A 118 3.71 -6.31 3.62
N ASP A 119 3.18 -6.45 4.83
CA ASP A 119 3.84 -6.02 6.07
C ASP A 119 4.11 -4.50 6.13
N LEU A 120 3.25 -3.70 5.46
CA LEU A 120 3.35 -2.25 5.49
C LEU A 120 3.09 -1.70 6.90
N PRO A 121 3.84 -0.66 7.31
CA PRO A 121 3.55 0.04 8.56
C PRO A 121 2.22 0.80 8.46
N SER A 122 1.64 1.14 9.61
CA SER A 122 0.39 1.91 9.69
C SER A 122 0.52 3.39 9.30
N SER A 123 1.75 3.86 9.04
CA SER A 123 2.05 5.24 8.66
C SER A 123 3.32 5.29 7.82
N GLY A 124 3.48 6.38 7.07
CA GLY A 124 4.61 6.60 6.17
C GLY A 124 4.13 6.87 4.75
N VAL A 125 5.07 7.10 3.84
CA VAL A 125 4.82 7.30 2.41
C VAL A 125 5.45 6.16 1.64
N LEU A 126 4.60 5.32 1.05
CA LEU A 126 5.02 4.30 0.10
C LEU A 126 5.19 4.96 -1.27
N ARG A 127 6.37 4.86 -1.87
CA ARG A 127 6.68 5.42 -3.18
C ARG A 127 7.04 4.32 -4.18
N ILE A 128 6.38 4.33 -5.33
CA ILE A 128 6.65 3.47 -6.48
C ILE A 128 7.17 4.37 -7.59
N GLU A 129 8.46 4.28 -7.88
CA GLU A 129 9.16 5.16 -8.82
C GLU A 129 9.62 4.38 -10.06
N LEU A 130 9.50 5.00 -11.24
CA LEU A 130 10.11 4.47 -12.46
C LEU A 130 11.62 4.56 -12.36
N GLY A 131 12.27 3.40 -12.43
CA GLY A 131 13.71 3.29 -12.49
C GLY A 131 14.24 3.29 -13.94
N PRO A 132 15.55 3.06 -14.10
CA PRO A 132 16.19 2.99 -15.41
C PRO A 132 15.55 1.91 -16.30
N CYS A 133 15.59 2.15 -17.61
CA CYS A 133 15.10 1.23 -18.64
C CYS A 133 13.61 0.90 -18.55
N CYS A 134 12.83 1.69 -17.82
CA CYS A 134 11.38 1.60 -17.76
C CYS A 134 10.80 2.88 -18.36
N GLU A 135 10.43 2.85 -19.64
CA GLU A 135 9.90 4.03 -20.33
C GLU A 135 8.49 4.38 -19.87
N GLN A 136 7.66 3.38 -19.61
CA GLN A 136 6.27 3.57 -19.19
C GLN A 136 5.81 2.45 -18.26
N LEU A 137 4.96 2.82 -17.30
CA LEU A 137 4.27 1.89 -16.42
C LEU A 137 2.83 2.35 -16.24
N LEU A 138 1.88 1.52 -16.64
CA LEU A 138 0.47 1.75 -16.37
C LEU A 138 0.08 1.02 -15.10
N ILE A 139 -0.28 1.76 -14.07
CA ILE A 139 -0.89 1.24 -12.85
C ILE A 139 -2.39 1.19 -13.10
N ARG A 140 -2.93 -0.01 -13.35
CA ARG A 140 -4.34 -0.19 -13.69
C ARG A 140 -5.26 -0.01 -12.48
N GLY A 141 -4.77 -0.40 -11.30
CA GLY A 141 -5.51 -0.26 -10.06
C GLY A 141 -4.67 -0.68 -8.86
N ILE A 142 -5.08 -0.19 -7.70
CA ILE A 142 -4.48 -0.49 -6.40
C ILE A 142 -5.57 -1.17 -5.60
N TYR A 143 -5.26 -2.27 -4.93
CA TYR A 143 -6.24 -3.06 -4.21
C TYR A 143 -5.74 -3.33 -2.79
N ALA A 144 -6.67 -3.45 -1.86
CA ALA A 144 -6.42 -3.90 -0.50
C ALA A 144 -7.34 -5.08 -0.17
N PRO A 145 -7.00 -5.92 0.83
CA PRO A 145 -7.91 -6.94 1.32
C PRO A 145 -9.24 -6.30 1.71
N CYS A 146 -10.34 -6.85 1.22
CA CYS A 146 -11.66 -6.36 1.61
C CYS A 146 -11.85 -6.55 3.11
N GLU A 147 -12.08 -5.46 3.83
CA GLU A 147 -12.60 -5.56 5.19
C GLU A 147 -14.06 -5.96 5.12
N VAL A 148 -14.41 -7.07 5.78
CA VAL A 148 -15.80 -7.34 6.11
C VAL A 148 -16.20 -6.21 7.05
N CYS A 149 -17.04 -5.27 6.60
CA CYS A 149 -17.54 -4.21 7.48
C CYS A 149 -18.02 -4.87 8.77
N PRO A 150 -17.40 -4.58 9.93
CA PRO A 150 -17.90 -5.10 11.19
C PRO A 150 -19.31 -4.58 11.31
N SER A 151 -20.31 -5.46 11.19
CA SER A 151 -21.71 -5.06 11.23
C SER A 151 -21.92 -4.21 12.48
N CYS A 152 -22.43 -2.98 12.35
CA CYS A 152 -22.76 -2.12 13.49
C CYS A 152 -23.91 -2.70 14.35
N LEU A 153 -24.53 -3.79 13.89
CA LEU A 153 -25.68 -4.46 14.49
C LEU A 153 -25.51 -4.79 15.99
N PRO A 154 -24.38 -5.36 16.47
CA PRO A 154 -24.23 -5.70 17.88
C PRO A 154 -24.21 -4.46 18.78
N TRP A 155 -23.59 -3.37 18.32
CA TRP A 155 -23.49 -2.12 19.07
C TRP A 155 -24.81 -1.36 19.10
N LEU A 156 -25.54 -1.34 17.98
CA LEU A 156 -26.91 -0.82 17.91
C LEU A 156 -27.87 -1.58 18.83
N LEU A 157 -27.80 -2.91 18.82
CA LEU A 157 -28.63 -3.75 19.70
C LEU A 157 -28.28 -3.54 21.18
N ALA A 158 -26.99 -3.44 21.51
CA ALA A 158 -26.54 -3.13 22.88
C ALA A 158 -27.03 -1.75 23.34
N GLY A 159 -26.93 -0.73 22.48
CA GLY A 159 -27.44 0.61 22.75
C GLY A 159 -28.96 0.63 22.98
N LEU A 160 -29.72 -0.09 22.16
CA LEU A 160 -31.17 -0.24 22.30
C LEU A 160 -31.56 -0.93 23.61
N LEU A 161 -30.87 -1.99 23.99
CA LEU A 161 -31.12 -2.71 25.24
C LEU A 161 -30.81 -1.85 26.47
N VAL A 162 -29.70 -1.11 26.45
CA VAL A 162 -29.35 -0.17 27.53
C VAL A 162 -30.37 0.96 27.62
N GLY A 163 -30.77 1.54 26.48
CA GLY A 163 -31.80 2.58 26.43
C GLY A 163 -33.15 2.10 26.97
N ALA A 164 -33.58 0.89 26.59
CA ALA A 164 -34.81 0.29 27.09
C ALA A 164 -34.77 0.01 28.59
N LEU A 165 -33.62 -0.47 29.11
CA LEU A 165 -33.42 -0.71 30.55
C LEU A 165 -33.49 0.58 31.36
N LEU A 166 -32.83 1.65 30.88
CA LEU A 166 -32.85 2.96 31.52
C LEU A 166 -34.25 3.57 31.53
N MET A 167 -34.98 3.50 30.41
CA MET A 167 -36.38 3.96 30.34
C MET A 167 -37.29 3.18 31.29
N TRP A 168 -37.11 1.85 31.40
CA TRP A 168 -37.87 1.03 32.33
C TRP A 168 -37.61 1.40 33.79
N LEU A 169 -36.36 1.69 34.15
CA LEU A 169 -35.99 2.13 35.51
C LEU A 169 -36.56 3.51 35.87
N VAL A 170 -36.72 4.43 34.90
CA VAL A 170 -37.28 5.77 35.13
C VAL A 170 -38.81 5.75 35.25
N LEU A 171 -39.48 4.82 34.58
CA LEU A 171 -40.94 4.68 34.58
C LEU A 171 -41.49 3.91 35.81
N ARG A 172 -40.63 3.51 36.73
CA ARG A 172 -40.97 2.69 37.91
C ARG A 172 -40.69 3.46 39.19
#